data_AF-A0A8K0KC19-F1
#
_entry.id   AF-A0A8K0KC19-F1
#
_cell.length_a   1.000
_cell.length_b   1.000
_cell.length_c   1.000
_cell.angle_alpha   90.00
_cell.angle_beta   90.00
_cell.angle_gamma   90.00
#
_symmetry.space_group_name_H-M   'P 1'
#
loop_
_entity.id
_entity.type
_entity.pdbx_description
1 polymer ?
#
loop_
_entity_poly.entity_id
_entity_poly.type
_entity_poly.pdbx_seq_one_letter_code
_entity_poly.pdbx_strand_id
1 'polypeptide(L)'
;MPIYHYEHLGEDFVSFLIDQLEEEVDANSELAKEELEIPDLFLTLLLAYSLQFKEQSPQTVSSAEETVENPVLKVLKKRTCAKSLTEKTLLLINREGLDSNVIGNQRTWDPVGAFSSARHSTSVQTHSVLKLVGDLFGDTHTAALFYTNDTKVLIDILVRQLSDLSPGDQRRGQWLWLCRRVIRNCCYGEHLHRRDDLSRCFTRIFCEDTSSSSSDQHLVRDIINEFPMFFKV
;
A
#
# COMPACT_ATOMS: atom_id res chain seq x y z
N MET A 1 -18.53 -1.61 -9.39
CA MET A 1 -19.82 -1.59 -8.66
C MET A 1 -20.81 -0.72 -9.42
N PRO A 2 -22.11 -1.06 -9.50
CA PRO A 2 -23.12 -0.18 -10.09
C PRO A 2 -23.18 1.18 -9.39
N ILE A 3 -23.36 2.26 -10.16
CA ILE A 3 -23.19 3.65 -9.69
C ILE A 3 -24.13 3.99 -8.51
N TYR A 4 -25.36 3.46 -8.50
CA TYR A 4 -26.34 3.71 -7.44
C TYR A 4 -25.90 3.24 -6.05
N HIS A 5 -24.97 2.29 -5.96
CA HIS A 5 -24.45 1.88 -4.65
C HIS A 5 -23.60 2.97 -4.00
N TYR A 6 -23.02 3.91 -4.76
CA TYR A 6 -22.27 5.03 -4.19
C TYR A 6 -23.15 6.04 -3.44
N GLU A 7 -24.47 5.99 -3.60
CA GLU A 7 -25.40 6.77 -2.77
C GLU A 7 -25.34 6.31 -1.29
N HIS A 8 -25.08 5.03 -1.05
CA HIS A 8 -25.04 4.45 0.30
C HIS A 8 -23.61 4.07 0.73
N LEU A 9 -22.74 3.75 -0.23
CA LEU A 9 -21.35 3.35 -0.04
C LEU A 9 -20.39 4.44 -0.57
N GLY A 10 -20.75 5.70 -0.39
CA GLY A 10 -19.98 6.87 -0.82
C GLY A 10 -19.03 7.39 0.27
N GLU A 11 -18.76 8.69 0.23
CA GLU A 11 -17.86 9.37 1.18
C GLU A 11 -18.36 9.29 2.64
N ASP A 12 -19.67 9.34 2.86
CA ASP A 12 -20.26 9.29 4.22
C ASP A 12 -20.03 7.92 4.88
N PHE A 13 -20.21 6.85 4.11
CA PHE A 13 -19.94 5.49 4.59
C PHE A 13 -18.46 5.28 4.89
N VAL A 14 -17.57 5.74 4.01
CA VAL A 14 -16.13 5.69 4.23
C VAL A 14 -15.73 6.52 5.45
N SER A 15 -16.33 7.71 5.64
CA SER A 15 -16.08 8.55 6.81
C SER A 15 -16.44 7.82 8.09
N PHE A 16 -17.63 7.21 8.14
CA PHE A 16 -18.09 6.37 9.24
C PHE A 16 -17.10 5.24 9.56
N LEU A 17 -16.66 4.47 8.56
CA LEU A 17 -15.71 3.37 8.78
C LEU A 17 -14.41 3.84 9.41
N ILE A 18 -13.87 4.97 8.93
CA ILE A 18 -12.62 5.52 9.45
C ILE A 18 -12.85 6.16 10.83
N ASP A 19 -13.99 6.81 11.08
CA ASP A 19 -14.30 7.36 12.41
C ASP A 19 -14.32 6.24 13.46
N GLN A 20 -14.96 5.12 13.15
CA GLN A 20 -14.98 3.94 14.03
C GLN A 20 -13.62 3.26 14.15
N LEU A 21 -12.76 3.35 13.13
CA LEU A 21 -11.39 2.83 13.18
C LEU A 21 -10.47 3.68 14.07
N GLU A 22 -10.70 4.99 14.10
CA GLU A 22 -9.93 5.98 14.87
C GLU A 22 -10.47 6.15 16.30
N GLU A 23 -11.64 5.60 16.62
CA GLU A 23 -12.23 5.66 17.96
C GLU A 23 -11.37 4.88 18.97
N GLU A 24 -11.04 5.53 20.10
CA GLU A 24 -10.28 4.90 21.17
C GLU A 24 -11.18 3.92 21.95
N VAL A 25 -10.76 2.66 22.06
CA VAL A 25 -11.47 1.64 22.85
C VAL A 25 -11.14 1.81 24.33
N ASP A 26 -12.16 1.85 25.19
CA ASP A 26 -11.96 1.80 26.64
C ASP A 26 -11.54 0.38 27.06
N ALA A 27 -10.25 0.20 27.34
CA ALA A 27 -9.70 -1.08 27.76
C ALA A 27 -10.30 -1.64 29.06
N ASN A 28 -11.07 -0.83 29.82
CA ASN A 28 -11.76 -1.25 31.03
C ASN A 28 -13.22 -1.69 30.79
N SER A 29 -13.73 -1.61 29.56
CA SER A 29 -15.05 -2.12 29.18
C SER A 29 -15.09 -3.65 29.30
N GLU A 30 -16.21 -4.20 29.79
CA GLU A 30 -16.43 -5.67 29.78
C GLU A 30 -16.45 -6.24 28.35
N LEU A 31 -16.73 -5.39 27.36
CA LEU A 31 -16.75 -5.70 25.93
C LEU A 31 -15.44 -5.35 25.22
N ALA A 32 -14.38 -4.95 25.94
CA ALA A 32 -13.13 -4.46 25.35
C ALA A 32 -12.52 -5.42 24.32
N LYS A 33 -12.70 -6.75 24.44
CA LYS A 33 -12.21 -7.71 23.44
C LYS A 33 -12.93 -7.57 22.09
N GLU A 34 -14.26 -7.46 22.10
CA GLU A 34 -15.06 -7.32 20.87
C GLU A 34 -14.86 -5.93 20.27
N GLU A 35 -14.79 -4.90 21.11
CA GLU A 35 -14.49 -3.52 20.72
C GLU A 35 -13.09 -3.37 20.09
N LEU A 36 -12.12 -4.20 20.49
CA LEU A 36 -10.77 -4.21 19.88
C LEU A 36 -10.72 -4.94 18.52
N GLU A 37 -11.64 -5.88 18.24
CA GLU A 37 -11.68 -6.63 16.98
C GLU A 37 -12.45 -5.89 15.87
N ILE A 38 -13.47 -5.11 16.22
CA ILE A 38 -14.28 -4.34 15.26
C ILE A 38 -13.44 -3.40 14.36
N PRO A 39 -12.47 -2.62 14.87
CA PRO A 39 -11.61 -1.78 14.04
C PRO A 39 -10.84 -2.57 12.97
N ASP A 40 -10.39 -3.79 13.29
CA ASP A 40 -9.65 -4.63 12.33
C ASP A 40 -10.57 -5.16 11.22
N LEU A 41 -11.84 -5.41 11.52
CA LEU A 41 -12.86 -5.75 10.52
C LEU A 41 -13.17 -4.55 9.61
N PHE A 42 -13.29 -3.34 10.17
CA PHE A 42 -13.49 -2.13 9.37
C PHE A 42 -12.29 -1.82 8.48
N LEU A 43 -11.07 -2.03 8.97
CA LEU A 43 -9.87 -1.93 8.14
C LEU A 43 -9.90 -2.94 6.98
N THR A 44 -10.26 -4.20 7.27
CA THR A 44 -10.37 -5.25 6.23
C THR A 44 -11.43 -4.90 5.19
N LEU A 45 -12.58 -4.38 5.63
CA LEU A 45 -13.63 -3.90 4.74
C LEU A 45 -13.16 -2.72 3.87
N LEU A 46 -12.44 -1.77 4.47
CA LEU A 46 -11.88 -0.62 3.76
C LEU A 46 -10.84 -1.06 2.70
N LEU A 47 -9.99 -2.02 3.04
CA LEU A 47 -9.03 -2.63 2.11
C LEU A 47 -9.74 -3.29 0.92
N ALA A 48 -10.75 -4.12 1.20
CA ALA A 48 -11.53 -4.80 0.17
C ALA A 48 -12.31 -3.81 -0.72
N TYR A 49 -12.85 -2.75 -0.12
CA TYR A 49 -13.55 -1.68 -0.84
C TYR A 49 -12.58 -0.91 -1.75
N SER A 50 -11.38 -0.58 -1.24
CA SER A 50 -10.36 0.12 -2.03
C SER A 50 -9.92 -0.66 -3.27
N LEU A 51 -9.84 -2.00 -3.22
CA LEU A 51 -9.45 -2.83 -4.36
C LEU A 51 -10.30 -2.62 -5.62
N GLN A 52 -11.55 -2.16 -5.47
CA GLN A 52 -12.49 -1.99 -6.57
C GLN A 52 -12.13 -0.80 -7.49
N PHE A 53 -11.36 0.16 -6.96
CA PHE A 53 -10.95 1.35 -7.71
C PHE A 53 -9.61 1.10 -8.40
N LYS A 54 -9.62 1.17 -9.73
CA LYS A 54 -8.40 1.12 -10.53
C LYS A 54 -7.56 2.37 -10.28
N GLU A 55 -6.24 2.21 -10.41
CA GLU A 55 -5.26 3.26 -10.19
C GLU A 55 -5.56 4.49 -11.05
N GLN A 56 -5.48 5.69 -10.46
CA GLN A 56 -5.28 6.93 -11.22
C GLN A 56 -3.84 6.95 -11.73
N SER A 57 -3.53 6.09 -12.70
CA SER A 57 -2.23 6.13 -13.36
C SER A 57 -2.21 7.31 -14.36
N PRO A 58 -1.14 8.13 -14.43
CA PRO A 58 -1.05 9.22 -15.40
C PRO A 58 -0.99 8.75 -16.87
N GLN A 59 -0.93 7.44 -17.14
CA GLN A 59 -0.69 6.88 -18.48
C GLN A 59 -1.88 6.11 -19.06
N THR A 60 -2.96 5.90 -18.31
CA THR A 60 -4.20 5.28 -18.83
C THR A 60 -5.26 6.35 -19.09
N VAL A 61 -4.97 7.28 -20.00
CA VAL A 61 -5.96 8.21 -20.56
C VAL A 61 -6.36 7.71 -21.95
N SER A 62 -6.94 6.52 -22.02
CA SER A 62 -7.39 5.97 -23.31
C SER A 62 -8.61 5.07 -23.18
N SER A 63 -9.55 5.40 -22.28
CA SER A 63 -10.95 4.99 -22.41
C SER A 63 -11.78 5.94 -21.56
N ALA A 64 -12.78 6.58 -22.14
CA ALA A 64 -13.72 7.48 -21.47
C ALA A 64 -14.71 6.70 -20.56
N GLU A 65 -14.21 5.82 -19.71
CA GLU A 65 -14.96 5.33 -18.56
C GLU A 65 -14.72 6.35 -17.45
N GLU A 66 -15.80 6.99 -16.96
CA GLU A 66 -15.77 7.87 -15.80
C GLU A 66 -14.92 7.22 -14.69
N THR A 67 -13.72 7.76 -14.48
CA THR A 67 -12.86 7.30 -13.40
C THR A 67 -13.50 7.80 -12.12
N VAL A 68 -14.35 6.95 -11.53
CA VAL A 68 -14.95 7.21 -10.22
C VAL A 68 -13.79 7.35 -9.25
N GLU A 69 -13.55 8.59 -8.84
CA GLU A 69 -12.51 8.94 -7.90
C GLU A 69 -12.74 8.17 -6.60
N ASN A 70 -11.70 7.49 -6.12
CA ASN A 70 -11.77 6.60 -4.96
C ASN A 70 -12.30 7.36 -3.72
N PRO A 71 -13.52 7.05 -3.22
CA PRO A 71 -14.11 7.73 -2.08
C PRO A 71 -13.24 7.64 -0.81
N VAL A 72 -12.47 6.56 -0.67
CA VAL A 72 -11.48 6.40 0.42
C VAL A 72 -10.45 7.53 0.40
N LEU A 73 -9.89 7.82 -0.78
CA LEU A 73 -8.91 8.90 -0.92
C LEU A 73 -9.56 10.27 -0.74
N LYS A 74 -10.78 10.49 -1.26
CA LYS A 74 -11.48 11.77 -1.06
C LYS A 74 -11.69 12.11 0.40
N VAL A 75 -12.12 11.13 1.19
CA VAL A 75 -12.35 11.29 2.64
C VAL A 75 -11.02 11.52 3.36
N LEU A 76 -9.99 10.73 3.04
CA LEU A 76 -8.67 10.88 3.67
C LEU A 76 -7.99 12.19 3.29
N LYS A 77 -8.24 12.73 2.09
CA LYS A 77 -7.83 14.10 1.69
C LYS A 77 -8.51 15.21 2.49
N LYS A 78 -9.63 14.95 3.16
CA LYS A 78 -10.31 15.96 4.00
C LYS A 78 -9.91 15.87 5.47
N ARG A 79 -9.22 14.80 5.87
CA ARG A 79 -8.81 14.56 7.25
C ARG A 79 -7.47 15.19 7.57
N THR A 80 -7.32 15.60 8.82
CA THR A 80 -6.06 16.09 9.39
C THR A 80 -5.25 15.00 10.09
N CYS A 81 -5.90 13.89 10.47
CA CYS A 81 -5.28 12.77 11.18
C CYS A 81 -5.97 11.46 10.78
N ALA A 82 -5.19 10.38 10.72
CA ALA A 82 -5.65 9.00 10.51
C ALA A 82 -4.65 8.04 11.17
N LYS A 83 -4.46 8.20 12.48
CA LYS A 83 -3.36 7.57 13.23
C LYS A 83 -3.56 6.07 13.34
N SER A 84 -4.72 5.62 13.80
CA SER A 84 -5.05 4.20 13.92
C SER A 84 -4.98 3.50 12.57
N LEU A 85 -5.51 4.14 11.52
CA LEU A 85 -5.44 3.65 10.15
C LEU A 85 -3.99 3.45 9.69
N THR A 86 -3.15 4.48 9.81
CA THR A 86 -1.76 4.45 9.32
C THR A 86 -0.91 3.45 10.11
N GLU A 87 -1.02 3.43 11.44
CA GLU A 87 -0.33 2.47 12.31
C GLU A 87 -0.74 1.03 12.00
N LYS A 88 -2.04 0.72 11.97
CA LYS A 88 -2.54 -0.63 11.67
C LYS A 88 -2.15 -1.07 10.27
N THR A 89 -2.19 -0.17 9.29
CA THR A 89 -1.77 -0.49 7.91
C THR A 89 -0.27 -0.80 7.84
N LEU A 90 0.57 -0.06 8.58
CA LEU A 90 2.01 -0.38 8.69
C LEU A 90 2.26 -1.70 9.41
N LEU A 91 1.49 -2.02 10.44
CA LEU A 91 1.57 -3.33 11.10
C LEU A 91 1.24 -4.46 10.13
N LEU A 92 0.20 -4.31 9.29
CA LEU A 92 -0.15 -5.29 8.27
C LEU A 92 0.96 -5.46 7.23
N ILE A 93 1.51 -4.36 6.70
CA ILE A 93 2.65 -4.39 5.76
C ILE A 93 3.88 -5.04 6.38
N ASN A 94 4.15 -4.80 7.66
CA ASN A 94 5.31 -5.39 8.33
C ASN A 94 5.14 -6.90 8.54
N ARG A 95 3.91 -7.38 8.80
CA ARG A 95 3.57 -8.79 8.99
C ARG A 95 3.73 -9.64 7.73
N GLU A 96 3.65 -9.05 6.53
CA GLU A 96 3.91 -9.78 5.26
C GLU A 96 5.28 -10.48 5.22
N GLY A 97 6.24 -10.07 6.07
CA GLY A 97 7.55 -10.71 6.18
C GLY A 97 7.71 -11.78 7.27
N LEU A 98 6.76 -11.93 8.21
CA LEU A 98 7.01 -12.65 9.47
C LEU A 98 6.17 -13.92 9.70
N ASP A 99 4.96 -14.04 9.15
CA ASP A 99 4.12 -15.21 9.41
C ASP A 99 4.20 -16.30 8.32
N SER A 100 5.06 -17.27 8.64
CA SER A 100 5.23 -18.59 8.03
C SER A 100 4.02 -19.52 8.30
N ASN A 101 2.79 -19.09 8.06
CA ASN A 101 1.66 -20.02 8.03
C ASN A 101 1.44 -20.53 6.60
N VAL A 102 2.06 -21.68 6.36
CA VAL A 102 2.00 -22.46 5.13
C VAL A 102 0.58 -23.00 4.96
N ILE A 103 -0.22 -22.37 4.11
CA ILE A 103 -1.36 -23.02 3.46
C ILE A 103 -1.20 -22.82 1.95
N GLY A 104 -0.48 -23.75 1.31
CA GLY A 104 -0.26 -23.75 -0.14
C GLY A 104 0.81 -22.75 -0.63
N ASN A 105 1.15 -22.84 -1.92
CA ASN A 105 2.23 -22.09 -2.57
C ASN A 105 1.99 -20.56 -2.70
N GLN A 106 1.07 -19.97 -1.95
CA GLN A 106 0.73 -18.54 -2.02
C GLN A 106 1.10 -17.84 -0.70
N ARG A 107 2.32 -17.31 -0.63
CA ARG A 107 2.84 -16.56 0.53
C ARG A 107 2.35 -15.11 0.51
N THR A 108 1.12 -14.84 0.93
CA THR A 108 0.62 -13.47 1.14
C THR A 108 -0.39 -13.43 2.28
N TRP A 109 -0.02 -12.80 3.40
CA TRP A 109 -0.98 -12.42 4.45
C TRP A 109 -1.74 -11.17 3.99
N ASP A 110 -2.62 -11.34 3.01
CA ASP A 110 -3.59 -10.33 2.60
C ASP A 110 -4.89 -10.59 3.38
N PRO A 111 -5.32 -9.69 4.30
CA PRO A 111 -6.56 -9.87 5.05
C PRO A 111 -7.79 -10.07 4.16
N VAL A 112 -7.79 -9.48 2.95
CA VAL A 112 -8.86 -9.63 1.96
C VAL A 112 -8.68 -10.92 1.15
N GLY A 113 -7.42 -11.32 0.92
CA GLY A 113 -7.06 -12.57 0.25
C GLY A 113 -7.60 -13.81 0.96
N ALA A 114 -7.70 -13.79 2.30
CA ALA A 114 -8.27 -14.87 3.10
C ALA A 114 -9.72 -15.23 2.70
N PHE A 115 -10.49 -14.26 2.19
CA PHE A 115 -11.88 -14.44 1.74
C PHE A 115 -11.99 -14.78 0.25
N SER A 116 -10.91 -14.58 -0.50
CA SER A 116 -10.86 -14.82 -1.94
C SER A 116 -10.53 -16.28 -2.20
N SER A 117 -11.57 -17.13 -2.23
CA SER A 117 -11.43 -18.50 -2.73
C SER A 117 -10.73 -18.48 -4.09
N ALA A 118 -9.65 -19.25 -4.24
CA ALA A 118 -8.72 -19.36 -5.37
C ALA A 118 -9.32 -19.75 -6.75
N ARG A 119 -10.54 -19.29 -7.09
CA ARG A 119 -11.34 -19.73 -8.25
C ARG A 119 -11.58 -18.65 -9.31
N HIS A 120 -10.94 -17.48 -9.21
CA HIS A 120 -11.05 -16.44 -10.23
C HIS A 120 -9.76 -15.62 -10.36
N SER A 121 -8.64 -16.28 -10.68
CA SER A 121 -7.33 -15.61 -10.77
C SER A 121 -6.79 -15.72 -12.19
N THR A 122 -7.18 -14.77 -13.05
CA THR A 122 -6.59 -14.60 -14.39
C THR A 122 -5.70 -13.36 -14.48
N SER A 123 -5.51 -12.62 -13.38
CA SER A 123 -4.57 -11.49 -13.32
C SER A 123 -3.83 -11.50 -11.99
N VAL A 124 -2.61 -10.92 -12.00
CA VAL A 124 -1.77 -10.69 -10.82
C VAL A 124 -2.65 -10.18 -9.68
N GLN A 125 -2.70 -10.92 -8.58
CA GLN A 125 -3.47 -10.53 -7.41
C GLN A 125 -2.79 -9.30 -6.79
N THR A 126 -3.43 -8.13 -6.91
CA THR A 126 -2.97 -6.91 -6.27
C THR A 126 -3.12 -7.06 -4.77
N HIS A 127 -2.04 -6.87 -4.01
CA HIS A 127 -2.08 -6.94 -2.56
C HIS A 127 -2.89 -5.76 -2.00
N SER A 128 -3.96 -6.02 -1.24
CA SER A 128 -4.91 -4.99 -0.80
C SER A 128 -4.25 -3.88 0.02
N VAL A 129 -3.34 -4.26 0.92
CA VAL A 129 -2.62 -3.33 1.80
C VAL A 129 -1.61 -2.50 1.02
N LEU A 130 -0.85 -3.13 0.10
CA LEU A 130 0.12 -2.39 -0.72
C LEU A 130 -0.58 -1.41 -1.65
N LYS A 131 -1.73 -1.82 -2.22
CA LYS A 131 -2.56 -0.92 -3.03
C LYS A 131 -3.01 0.29 -2.23
N LEU A 132 -3.63 0.09 -1.06
CA LEU A 132 -4.15 1.20 -0.26
C LEU A 132 -3.01 2.15 0.14
N VAL A 133 -1.86 1.64 0.58
CA VAL A 133 -0.73 2.48 0.94
C VAL A 133 -0.16 3.21 -0.27
N GLY A 134 0.03 2.53 -1.41
CA GLY A 134 0.53 3.21 -2.61
C GLY A 134 -0.46 4.24 -3.16
N ASP A 135 -1.76 4.03 -3.01
CA ASP A 135 -2.80 5.02 -3.32
C ASP A 135 -2.73 6.22 -2.37
N LEU A 136 -2.49 6.00 -1.07
CA LEU A 136 -2.27 7.08 -0.08
C LEU A 136 -1.01 7.89 -0.39
N PHE A 137 0.07 7.22 -0.80
CA PHE A 137 1.26 7.87 -1.34
C PHE A 137 1.11 8.27 -2.82
N GLY A 138 -0.11 8.28 -3.36
CA GLY A 138 -0.42 8.80 -4.69
C GLY A 138 -0.55 10.32 -4.72
N ASP A 139 -0.88 10.93 -3.58
CA ASP A 139 -1.14 12.36 -3.39
C ASP A 139 -0.45 12.84 -2.11
N THR A 140 0.10 14.05 -2.13
CA THR A 140 0.87 14.60 -0.99
C THR A 140 0.01 14.86 0.24
N HIS A 141 -1.28 15.17 0.08
CA HIS A 141 -2.17 15.42 1.21
C HIS A 141 -2.47 14.11 1.97
N THR A 142 -2.70 13.02 1.24
CA THR A 142 -2.92 11.71 1.88
C THR A 142 -1.62 11.10 2.40
N ALA A 143 -0.49 11.36 1.74
CA ALA A 143 0.83 10.96 2.24
C ALA A 143 1.19 11.67 3.56
N ALA A 144 0.75 12.92 3.76
CA ALA A 144 0.98 13.69 4.97
C ALA A 144 0.28 13.13 6.23
N LEU A 145 -0.64 12.18 6.08
CA LEU A 145 -1.23 11.46 7.20
C LEU A 145 -0.22 10.53 7.89
N PHE A 146 0.83 10.11 7.18
CA PHE A 146 1.94 9.36 7.77
C PHE A 146 2.94 10.32 8.38
N TYR A 147 3.26 10.14 9.67
CA TYR A 147 4.33 10.91 10.28
C TYR A 147 5.70 10.52 9.69
N THR A 148 6.70 11.37 9.89
CA THR A 148 8.06 11.09 9.40
C THR A 148 8.61 9.76 9.93
N ASN A 149 8.28 9.39 11.17
CA ASN A 149 8.70 8.11 11.75
C ASN A 149 8.01 6.92 11.07
N ASP A 150 6.71 7.03 10.80
CA ASP A 150 5.93 6.01 10.09
C ASP A 150 6.48 5.79 8.68
N THR A 151 6.81 6.88 7.99
CA THR A 151 7.46 6.84 6.67
C THR A 151 8.84 6.17 6.74
N LYS A 152 9.65 6.43 7.77
CA LYS A 152 10.94 5.77 7.97
C LYS A 152 10.76 4.26 8.18
N VAL A 153 9.79 3.85 8.99
CA VAL A 153 9.44 2.44 9.21
C VAL A 153 9.01 1.79 7.89
N LEU A 154 8.18 2.46 7.09
CA LEU A 154 7.79 1.98 5.77
C LEU A 154 8.99 1.78 4.84
N ILE A 155 9.94 2.72 4.84
CA ILE A 155 11.19 2.61 4.08
C ILE A 155 12.05 1.43 4.58
N ASP A 156 12.13 1.20 5.89
CA ASP A 156 12.84 0.04 6.43
C ASP A 156 12.22 -1.28 5.95
N ILE A 157 10.89 -1.35 5.87
CA ILE A 157 10.17 -2.49 5.30
C ILE A 157 10.45 -2.62 3.80
N LEU A 158 10.41 -1.53 3.03
CA LEU A 158 10.72 -1.52 1.60
C LEU A 158 12.12 -2.06 1.32
N VAL A 159 13.13 -1.60 2.04
CA VAL A 159 14.51 -2.07 1.89
C VAL A 159 14.63 -3.55 2.21
N ARG A 160 14.00 -4.02 3.30
CA ARG A 160 13.97 -5.44 3.67
C ARG A 160 13.35 -6.28 2.55
N GLN A 161 12.14 -5.93 2.10
CA GLN A 161 11.42 -6.69 1.07
C GLN A 161 12.18 -6.69 -0.26
N LEU A 162 12.71 -5.55 -0.71
CA LEU A 162 13.50 -5.47 -1.94
C LEU A 162 14.83 -6.23 -1.85
N SER A 163 15.38 -6.43 -0.64
CA SER A 163 16.60 -7.23 -0.44
C SER A 163 16.31 -8.73 -0.43
N ASP A 164 15.21 -9.14 0.20
CA ASP A 164 14.85 -10.57 0.38
C ASP A 164 14.22 -11.19 -0.87
N LEU A 165 13.57 -10.39 -1.72
CA LEU A 165 12.90 -10.88 -2.92
C LEU A 165 13.89 -11.22 -4.05
N SER A 166 13.72 -12.45 -4.57
CA SER A 166 14.52 -13.00 -5.66
C SER A 166 14.07 -12.49 -7.05
N PRO A 167 14.93 -12.60 -8.07
CA PRO A 167 14.57 -12.25 -9.44
C PRO A 167 13.36 -13.03 -9.95
N GLY A 168 12.38 -12.33 -10.53
CA GLY A 168 11.15 -12.92 -11.07
C GLY A 168 10.01 -13.14 -10.07
N ASP A 169 10.17 -12.78 -8.79
CA ASP A 169 9.04 -12.73 -7.85
C ASP A 169 8.07 -11.60 -8.25
N GLN A 170 6.82 -11.96 -8.52
CA GLN A 170 5.77 -11.03 -8.97
C GLN A 170 5.50 -9.89 -7.98
N ARG A 171 5.83 -10.07 -6.70
CA ARG A 171 5.65 -9.05 -5.66
C ARG A 171 6.68 -7.93 -5.77
N ARG A 172 7.86 -8.20 -6.33
CA ARG A 172 8.95 -7.22 -6.39
C ARG A 172 8.56 -5.95 -7.15
N GLY A 173 7.83 -6.10 -8.25
CA GLY A 173 7.28 -4.96 -8.99
C GLY A 173 6.31 -4.11 -8.15
N GLN A 174 5.49 -4.73 -7.29
CA GLN A 174 4.56 -4.00 -6.40
C GLN A 174 5.33 -3.20 -5.33
N TRP A 175 6.40 -3.78 -4.76
CA TRP A 175 7.26 -3.08 -3.79
C TRP A 175 8.05 -1.94 -4.44
N LEU A 176 8.54 -2.11 -5.67
CA LEU A 176 9.20 -1.04 -6.43
C LEU A 176 8.23 0.09 -6.76
N TRP A 177 7.00 -0.24 -7.18
CA TRP A 177 5.93 0.74 -7.40
C TRP A 177 5.63 1.53 -6.12
N LEU A 178 5.47 0.86 -4.98
CA LEU A 178 5.25 1.51 -3.69
C LEU A 178 6.45 2.39 -3.30
N CYS A 179 7.68 1.89 -3.49
CA CYS A 179 8.90 2.65 -3.22
C CYS A 179 8.92 3.98 -3.99
N ARG A 180 8.60 3.94 -5.29
CA ARG A 180 8.49 5.13 -6.14
C ARG A 180 7.47 6.14 -5.61
N ARG A 181 6.27 5.66 -5.23
CA ARG A 181 5.19 6.50 -4.68
C ARG A 181 5.59 7.17 -3.36
N VAL A 182 6.18 6.39 -2.45
CA VAL A 182 6.65 6.88 -1.16
C VAL A 182 7.71 7.99 -1.35
N ILE A 183 8.75 7.74 -2.14
CA ILE A 183 9.82 8.72 -2.38
C ILE A 183 9.28 10.00 -3.04
N ARG A 184 8.30 9.88 -3.96
CA ARG A 184 7.70 11.02 -4.66
C ARG A 184 6.97 11.97 -3.71
N ASN A 185 6.13 11.42 -2.84
CA ASN A 185 5.10 12.17 -2.14
C ASN A 185 5.36 12.34 -0.65
N CYS A 186 6.42 11.73 -0.10
CA CYS A 186 6.91 12.04 1.24
C CYS A 186 8.04 13.07 1.21
N CYS A 187 8.35 13.68 2.36
CA CYS A 187 9.48 14.61 2.52
C CYS A 187 10.85 13.87 2.53
N TYR A 188 11.07 12.92 1.61
CA TYR A 188 12.25 12.05 1.60
C TYR A 188 13.57 12.83 1.57
N GLY A 189 13.59 13.97 0.86
CA GLY A 189 14.76 14.83 0.73
C GLY A 189 15.26 15.42 2.05
N GLU A 190 14.43 15.50 3.09
CA GLU A 190 14.83 16.05 4.39
C GLU A 190 15.65 15.06 5.22
N HIS A 191 15.36 13.76 5.10
CA HIS A 191 15.94 12.74 5.98
C HIS A 191 16.80 11.69 5.26
N LEU A 192 16.60 11.45 3.96
CA LEU A 192 17.37 10.49 3.15
C LEU A 192 17.55 9.11 3.82
N HIS A 193 16.50 8.66 4.51
CA HIS A 193 16.55 7.47 5.38
C HIS A 193 16.80 6.22 4.53
N ARG A 194 17.78 5.39 4.92
CA ARG A 194 18.20 4.19 4.19
C ARG A 194 18.56 4.40 2.71
N ARG A 195 18.92 5.63 2.30
CA ARG A 195 19.26 5.95 0.90
C ARG A 195 20.29 5.00 0.30
N ASP A 196 21.38 4.76 1.01
CA ASP A 196 22.46 3.92 0.49
C ASP A 196 22.05 2.44 0.36
N ASP A 197 21.15 1.96 1.22
CA ASP A 197 20.61 0.61 1.10
C ASP A 197 19.64 0.48 -0.07
N LEU A 198 18.76 1.49 -0.27
CA LEU A 198 17.91 1.56 -1.47
C LEU A 198 18.76 1.58 -2.74
N SER A 199 19.83 2.40 -2.78
CA SER A 199 20.78 2.41 -3.90
C SER A 199 21.38 1.03 -4.14
N ARG A 200 21.83 0.32 -3.08
CA ARG A 200 22.34 -1.05 -3.21
C ARG A 200 21.29 -2.01 -3.77
N CYS A 201 20.05 -1.95 -3.29
CA CYS A 201 18.95 -2.75 -3.83
C CYS A 201 18.73 -2.47 -5.32
N PHE A 202 18.72 -1.19 -5.71
CA PHE A 202 18.54 -0.78 -7.10
C PHE A 202 19.68 -1.23 -7.99
N THR A 203 20.94 -1.03 -7.59
CA THR A 203 22.11 -1.53 -8.34
C THR A 203 22.08 -3.05 -8.46
N ARG A 204 21.76 -3.76 -7.37
CA ARG A 204 21.63 -5.23 -7.38
C ARG A 204 20.61 -5.68 -8.42
N ILE A 205 19.39 -5.12 -8.40
CA ILE A 205 18.32 -5.47 -9.35
C ILE A 205 18.73 -5.11 -10.79
N PHE A 206 19.38 -3.95 -10.97
CA PHE A 206 19.85 -3.49 -12.27
C PHE A 206 20.90 -4.42 -12.89
N CYS A 207 21.77 -5.00 -12.07
CA CYS A 207 22.82 -5.93 -12.50
C CYS A 207 22.38 -7.40 -12.60
N GLU A 208 21.11 -7.74 -12.37
CA GLU A 208 20.64 -9.12 -12.52
C GLU A 208 20.62 -9.56 -14.00
N ASP A 209 21.26 -10.67 -14.33
CA ASP A 209 21.38 -11.17 -15.72
C ASP A 209 20.18 -12.01 -16.21
N THR A 210 19.09 -12.07 -15.44
CA THR A 210 17.93 -12.92 -15.74
C THR A 210 16.88 -12.22 -16.61
N SER A 211 16.28 -12.91 -17.58
CA SER A 211 15.18 -12.32 -18.38
C SER A 211 13.96 -11.96 -17.52
N SER A 212 13.75 -12.65 -16.39
CA SER A 212 12.67 -12.39 -15.43
C SER A 212 12.83 -11.09 -14.64
N SER A 213 14.02 -10.46 -14.63
CA SER A 213 14.25 -9.17 -13.95
C SER A 213 14.03 -7.95 -14.84
N SER A 214 13.80 -8.13 -16.15
CA SER A 214 13.69 -7.02 -17.12
C SER A 214 12.64 -5.97 -16.75
N SER A 215 11.46 -6.40 -16.28
CA SER A 215 10.41 -5.48 -15.83
C SER A 215 10.83 -4.67 -14.61
N ASP A 216 11.47 -5.33 -13.63
CA ASP A 216 11.92 -4.68 -12.40
C ASP A 216 13.08 -3.72 -12.67
N GLN A 217 13.98 -4.07 -13.60
CA GLN A 217 15.06 -3.20 -14.07
C GLN A 217 14.53 -1.93 -14.73
N HIS A 218 13.44 -2.05 -15.50
CA HIS A 218 12.76 -0.90 -16.08
C HIS A 218 12.19 0.02 -14.99
N LEU A 219 11.50 -0.54 -13.99
CA LEU A 219 10.97 0.22 -12.86
C LEU A 219 12.07 0.91 -12.05
N VAL A 220 13.18 0.21 -11.77
CA VAL A 220 14.34 0.78 -11.07
C VAL A 220 14.94 1.94 -11.88
N ARG A 221 15.07 1.78 -13.21
CA ARG A 221 15.58 2.85 -14.08
C ARG A 221 14.66 4.07 -14.03
N ASP A 222 13.35 3.87 -14.07
CA ASP A 222 12.36 4.94 -13.95
C ASP A 222 12.50 5.69 -12.62
N ILE A 223 12.67 4.97 -11.51
CA ILE A 223 12.85 5.55 -10.17
C ILE A 223 14.13 6.39 -10.12
N ILE A 224 15.25 5.86 -10.59
CA ILE A 224 16.54 6.57 -10.57
C ILE A 224 16.48 7.82 -11.44
N ASN A 225 15.89 7.73 -12.63
CA ASN A 225 15.76 8.85 -13.56
C ASN A 225 14.80 9.94 -13.03
N GLU A 226 13.79 9.55 -12.28
CA GLU A 226 12.87 10.48 -11.65
C GLU A 226 13.49 11.22 -10.46
N PHE A 227 14.36 10.54 -9.70
CA PHE A 227 14.97 11.08 -8.49
C PHE A 227 16.51 11.10 -8.53
N PRO A 228 17.12 11.77 -9.53
CA PRO A 228 18.58 11.78 -9.68
C PRO A 228 19.30 12.51 -8.54
N MET A 229 18.60 13.38 -7.81
CA MET A 229 19.14 14.05 -6.62
C MET A 229 19.41 13.07 -5.47
N PHE A 230 18.70 11.95 -5.41
CA PHE A 230 18.79 10.98 -4.32
C PHE A 230 19.61 9.75 -4.69
N PHE A 231 19.47 9.27 -5.92
CA PHE A 231 20.13 8.05 -6.38
C PHE A 231 21.09 8.41 -7.51
N LYS A 232 22.39 8.27 -7.24
CA LYS A 232 23.43 8.39 -8.26
C LYS A 232 23.79 6.98 -8.73
N VAL A 233 23.88 6.81 -10.04
CA VAL A 233 24.54 5.66 -10.68
C VAL A 233 26.02 5.94 -10.78
#